data_AF-A0A926A7K1-F1
#
_entry.id   AF-A0A926A7K1-F1
#
_cell.length_a   1.000
_cell.length_b   1.000
_cell.length_c   1.000
_cell.angle_alpha   90.00
_cell.angle_beta   90.00
_cell.angle_gamma   90.00
#
_symmetry.space_group_name_H-M   'P 1'
#
loop_
_entity.id
_entity.type
_entity.pdbx_description
1 polymer ?
#
loop_
_entity_poly.entity_id
_entity_poly.type
_entity_poly.pdbx_seq_one_letter_code
_entity_poly.pdbx_strand_id
1 'polypeptide(L)' 'LWQTYWRDILLHAEGSPVKPCNSDRLPNIERLMYSLTAAEALTALKATQTLMSQLSANVNLRLAIEVMLLAYPGISR' A
#
# COMPACT_ATOMS: atom_id res chain seq x y z
N LEU A 1 -8.78 -4.20 -2.14
CA LEU A 1 -8.72 -2.73 -2.26
C LEU A 1 -7.33 -2.19 -1.88
N TRP A 2 -6.85 -2.37 -0.65
CA TRP A 2 -5.55 -1.84 -0.21
C TRP A 2 -4.36 -2.27 -1.09
N GLN A 3 -4.27 -3.55 -1.45
CA GLN A 3 -3.20 -4.05 -2.31
C GLN A 3 -3.19 -3.38 -3.69
N THR A 4 -4.36 -3.24 -4.34
CA THR A 4 -4.44 -2.60 -5.65
C THR A 4 -4.17 -1.10 -5.54
N TYR A 5 -4.55 -0.46 -4.44
CA TYR A 5 -4.26 0.94 -4.16
C TYR A 5 -2.75 1.20 -4.03
N TRP A 6 -2.05 0.42 -3.21
CA TRP A 6 -0.58 0.54 -3.07
C TRP A 6 0.17 0.19 -4.34
N ARG A 7 -0.33 -0.77 -5.12
CA ARG A 7 0.22 -1.07 -6.44
C ARG A 7 0.07 0.10 -7.39
N ASP A 8 -1.09 0.76 -7.43
CA ASP A 8 -1.30 1.93 -8.29
C ASP A 8 -0.39 3.10 -7.89
N ILE A 9 -0.22 3.34 -6.58
CA ILE A 9 0.75 4.32 -6.04
C ILE A 9 2.18 3.98 -6.48
N LEU A 10 2.61 2.73 -6.33
CA LEU A 10 3.95 2.27 -6.73
C LEU A 10 4.18 2.45 -8.24
N LEU A 11 3.24 2.00 -9.06
CA LEU A 11 3.34 2.12 -10.52
C LEU A 11 3.38 3.59 -10.94
N HIS A 12 2.60 4.45 -10.30
CA HIS A 12 2.60 5.87 -10.58
C HIS A 12 3.90 6.55 -10.13
N ALA A 13 4.45 6.19 -8.96
CA ALA A 13 5.74 6.69 -8.48
C ALA A 13 6.92 6.34 -9.40
N GLU A 14 6.84 5.19 -10.07
CA GLU A 14 7.81 4.72 -11.07
C GLU A 14 7.55 5.26 -12.50
N GLY A 15 6.54 6.13 -12.69
CA GLY A 15 6.19 6.67 -14.01
C GLY A 15 5.65 5.63 -14.98
N SER A 16 5.08 4.53 -14.48
CA SER A 16 4.54 3.45 -15.31
C SER A 16 3.33 3.93 -16.14
N PRO A 17 3.24 3.55 -17.43
CA PRO A 17 2.08 3.88 -18.27
C PRO A 17 0.85 3.01 -17.96
N VAL A 18 0.95 2.08 -17.00
CA VAL A 18 -0.15 1.19 -16.63
C VAL A 18 -1.30 2.00 -16.01
N LYS A 19 -2.50 1.85 -16.59
CA LYS A 19 -3.69 2.53 -16.09
C LYS A 19 -4.00 2.09 -14.64
N PRO A 20 -4.19 3.05 -13.70
CA PRO A 20 -4.58 2.73 -12.33
C PRO A 20 -5.90 1.96 -12.27
N CYS A 21 -5.99 0.95 -11.40
CA CYS A 21 -7.24 0.25 -11.14
C CYS A 21 -8.22 1.07 -10.28
N ASN A 22 -7.70 1.92 -9.39
CA ASN A 22 -8.49 2.78 -8.51
C ASN A 22 -8.60 4.19 -9.11
N SER A 23 -9.13 4.29 -10.33
CA SER A 23 -9.21 5.57 -11.06
C SER A 23 -10.09 6.62 -10.36
N ASP A 24 -11.07 6.17 -9.58
CA ASP A 24 -11.89 7.01 -8.68
C ASP A 24 -11.07 7.72 -7.59
N ARG A 25 -9.87 7.19 -7.28
CA ARG A 25 -8.98 7.69 -6.23
C ARG A 25 -7.73 8.34 -6.78
N LEU A 26 -7.64 8.55 -8.10
CA LEU A 26 -6.45 9.11 -8.75
C LEU A 26 -6.02 10.46 -8.14
N PRO A 27 -6.91 11.42 -7.83
CA PRO A 27 -6.51 12.68 -7.21
C PRO A 27 -5.83 12.48 -5.83
N ASN A 28 -6.25 11.45 -5.08
CA ASN A 28 -5.62 11.11 -3.80
C ASN A 28 -4.26 10.45 -4.00
N ILE A 29 -4.12 9.60 -5.02
CA ILE A 29 -2.85 8.96 -5.38
C ILE A 29 -1.82 10.02 -5.79
N GLU A 30 -2.19 10.93 -6.70
CA GLU A 30 -1.34 12.04 -7.14
C GLU A 30 -0.89 12.92 -5.97
N ARG A 31 -1.80 13.20 -5.02
CA ARG A 31 -1.46 13.95 -3.82
C ARG A 31 -0.42 13.24 -2.94
N LEU A 32 -0.48 11.92 -2.83
CA LEU A 32 0.48 11.15 -2.04
C LEU A 32 1.88 11.14 -2.67
N MET A 33 2.00 11.32 -3.99
CA MET A 33 3.30 11.38 -4.68
C MET A 33 4.17 12.56 -4.25
N TYR A 34 3.58 13.62 -3.71
CA TYR A 34 4.34 14.75 -3.19
C TYR A 34 5.12 14.42 -1.90
N SER A 35 4.73 13.39 -1.16
CA SER A 35 5.30 13.10 0.17
C SER A 35 5.80 11.67 0.34
N LEU A 36 5.72 10.85 -0.70
CA LEU A 36 5.88 9.40 -0.59
C LEU A 36 6.76 8.90 -1.74
N THR A 37 7.74 8.06 -1.41
CA THR A 37 8.69 7.47 -2.36
C THR A 37 8.20 6.12 -2.89
N ALA A 38 8.71 5.67 -4.05
CA ALA A 38 8.40 4.34 -4.57
C ALA A 38 8.76 3.21 -3.59
N ALA A 39 9.88 3.35 -2.85
CA ALA A 39 10.30 2.38 -1.84
C ALA A 39 9.32 2.27 -0.67
N GLU A 40 8.78 3.40 -0.21
CA GLU A 40 7.73 3.44 0.82
C GLU A 40 6.42 2.81 0.32
N ALA A 41 6.02 3.08 -0.92
CA ALA A 41 4.85 2.44 -1.53
C ALA A 41 5.03 0.92 -1.66
N LEU A 42 6.22 0.47 -2.06
CA LEU A 42 6.57 -0.95 -2.13
C LEU A 42 6.51 -1.63 -0.74
N THR A 43 6.96 -0.93 0.29
CA THR A 43 6.93 -1.42 1.68
C THR A 43 5.50 -1.66 2.14
N ALA A 44 4.61 -0.69 1.92
CA ALA A 44 3.19 -0.83 2.25
C ALA A 44 2.49 -1.93 1.43
N LEU A 45 2.85 -2.06 0.14
CA LEU A 45 2.34 -3.13 -0.71
C LEU A 45 2.73 -4.52 -0.17
N LYS A 46 4.01 -4.71 0.19
CA LYS A 46 4.50 -5.95 0.78
C LYS A 46 3.83 -6.25 2.11
N ALA A 47 3.71 -5.27 3.01
CA ALA A 47 3.02 -5.44 4.28
C ALA A 47 1.55 -5.90 4.08
N THR A 48 0.86 -5.30 3.11
CA THR A 48 -0.51 -5.72 2.76
C THR A 48 -0.55 -7.16 2.26
N GLN A 49 0.38 -7.56 1.39
CA GLN A 49 0.47 -8.94 0.89
C GLN A 49 0.77 -9.93 2.02
N THR A 50 1.67 -9.57 2.96
CA THR A 50 1.97 -10.38 4.13
C THR A 50 0.73 -10.60 5.00
N LEU A 51 -0.02 -9.54 5.33
CA LEU A 51 -1.29 -9.68 6.06
C LEU A 51 -2.26 -10.61 5.32
N MET A 52 -2.43 -10.42 4.02
CA MET A 52 -3.32 -11.26 3.20
C MET A 52 -2.91 -12.75 3.24
N SER A 53 -1.61 -13.04 3.22
CA SER A 53 -1.09 -14.41 3.35
C SER A 53 -1.30 -15.01 4.74
N GLN A 54 -1.32 -14.16 5.78
CA GLN A 54 -1.51 -14.57 7.17
C GLN A 54 -2.99 -14.89 7.48
N LEU A 55 -3.95 -14.30 6.76
CA LEU A 55 -5.38 -14.55 6.99
C LEU A 55 -5.76 -16.03 6.92
N SER A 56 -5.06 -16.84 6.13
CA SER A 56 -5.31 -18.28 6.03
C SER A 56 -4.74 -19.10 7.20
N ALA A 57 -3.91 -18.50 8.06
CA ALA A 57 -3.14 -19.19 9.10
C ALA A 57 -3.71 -19.00 10.53
N ASN A 58 -4.97 -18.58 10.69
CA ASN A 58 -5.63 -18.36 11.99
C ASN A 58 -4.83 -17.48 12.98
N VAL A 59 -4.07 -16.50 12.46
CA VAL A 59 -3.29 -15.57 13.29
C VAL A 59 -4.23 -14.58 14.00
N ASN A 60 -3.73 -13.94 15.06
CA ASN A 60 -4.44 -12.84 15.69
C ASN A 60 -4.56 -11.67 14.69
N LEU A 61 -5.74 -11.55 14.08
CA LEU A 61 -6.02 -10.57 13.04
C LEU A 61 -5.78 -9.13 13.51
N ARG A 62 -6.10 -8.82 14.77
CA ARG A 62 -5.88 -7.47 15.31
C ARG A 62 -4.40 -7.12 15.28
N LEU A 63 -3.56 -8.00 15.84
CA LEU A 63 -2.11 -7.79 15.87
C LEU A 63 -1.52 -7.73 14.45
N ALA A 64 -1.96 -8.60 13.56
CA ALA A 64 -1.48 -8.60 12.18
C ALA A 64 -1.83 -7.29 11.43
N ILE A 65 -3.01 -6.73 11.67
CA ILE A 65 -3.40 -5.41 11.13
C ILE A 65 -2.55 -4.30 11.74
N GLU A 66 -2.31 -4.31 13.06
CA GLU A 66 -1.46 -3.30 13.73
C GLU A 66 -0.04 -3.30 13.13
N VAL A 67 0.56 -4.48 12.94
CA VAL A 67 1.87 -4.62 12.30
C VAL A 67 1.85 -4.10 10.85
N MET A 68 0.81 -4.41 10.08
CA MET A 68 0.66 -3.91 8.71
C MET A 68 0.54 -2.37 8.69
N LEU A 69 -0.27 -1.78 9.59
CA LEU A 69 -0.46 -0.33 9.66
C LEU A 69 0.82 0.39 10.08
N LEU A 70 1.61 -0.18 10.99
CA LEU A 70 2.92 0.37 11.35
C LEU A 70 3.88 0.37 10.16
N ALA A 71 3.73 -0.52 9.18
CA ALA A 71 4.55 -0.52 7.97
C ALA A 71 4.08 0.49 6.90
N TYR A 72 2.95 1.17 7.11
CA TYR A 72 2.48 2.18 6.16
C TYR A 72 3.24 3.50 6.31
N PRO A 73 3.60 4.13 5.17
CA PRO A 73 4.30 5.41 5.19
C PRO A 73 3.45 6.50 5.84
N GLY A 74 4.11 7.36 6.62
CA GLY A 74 3.47 8.41 7.42
C GLY A 74 2.97 7.97 8.80
N ILE A 75 2.92 6.66 9.09
CA ILE A 75 2.59 6.14 10.43
C ILE A 75 3.87 5.78 11.20
N SER A 76 4.87 5.17 10.53
CA SER A 76 6.12 4.72 11.18
C SER A 76 7.16 5.82 11.46
N ARG A 77 6.81 7.10 11.37
CA ARG A 77 7.78 8.21 11.55
C ARG A 77 7.93 8.62 13.00
#